data_AF-A0A7Z9S0N8-F1
#
_entry.id   AF-A0A7Z9S0N8-F1
#
_cell.length_a   1.000
_cell.length_b   1.000
_cell.length_c   1.000
_cell.angle_alpha   90.00
_cell.angle_beta   90.00
_cell.angle_gamma   90.00
#
_symmetry.space_group_name_H-M   'P 1'
#
loop_
_entity.id
_entity.type
_entity.pdbx_description
1 polymer ?
#
loop_
_entity_poly.entity_id
_entity_poly.type
_entity_poly.pdbx_seq_one_letter_code
_entity_poly.pdbx_strand_id
1 'polypeptide(L)'
;FGCSGIAISMTVNNLSSVPIMVAGSEEQKKKWLGMLTSEHCTASYCLSEPDSGSDAASLRTSADRKGDCYLINGNKAWVSGGAHARFFTLFASTDPGSGYEGITCFVVPADAPGIEIGKKEDMMGQRASDTVFINFQDVEIPVDHRIGDEGQGFRIAMRTFDRTRPGIAAAAVGVGRRSLEEATRYSLERHAFGKPIARQQAIQFILADMAKDVEAARLLTWQSAWMIDQGQRNTKQCSMAKCFAGDMAMKAATNAVQVFGGYGYSKEFPVEKLMRDAKVMQIYEGTNQIQRIIIARHLLEA
;
A
#
# COMPACT_ATOMS: atom_id res chain seq x y z
N PHE A 1 -8.69 8.69 -7.86
CA PHE A 1 -9.70 9.63 -8.37
C PHE A 1 -11.02 8.94 -8.71
N GLY A 2 -11.04 7.98 -9.64
CA GLY A 2 -12.26 7.21 -9.96
C GLY A 2 -12.73 6.34 -8.80
N CYS A 3 -11.87 5.44 -8.32
CA CYS A 3 -12.11 4.62 -7.12
C CYS A 3 -10.76 4.11 -6.57
N SER A 4 -10.43 4.38 -5.31
CA SER A 4 -9.19 3.90 -4.68
C SER A 4 -9.17 2.39 -4.44
N GLY A 5 -10.32 1.80 -4.11
CA GLY A 5 -10.45 0.34 -3.97
C GLY A 5 -10.19 -0.42 -5.27
N ILE A 6 -10.63 0.12 -6.42
CA ILE A 6 -10.30 -0.48 -7.73
C ILE A 6 -8.85 -0.19 -8.10
N ALA A 7 -8.35 1.02 -7.81
CA ALA A 7 -6.98 1.38 -8.10
C ALA A 7 -5.99 0.41 -7.42
N ILE A 8 -6.17 0.11 -6.13
CA ILE A 8 -5.27 -0.83 -5.43
C ILE A 8 -5.34 -2.24 -6.01
N SER A 9 -6.51 -2.72 -6.44
CA SER A 9 -6.63 -4.03 -7.11
C SER A 9 -5.92 -4.06 -8.46
N MET A 10 -6.04 -3.00 -9.25
CA MET A 10 -5.35 -2.87 -10.54
C MET A 10 -3.82 -2.76 -10.37
N THR A 11 -3.37 -2.14 -9.28
CA THR A 11 -1.95 -1.87 -9.04
C THR A 11 -1.31 -2.84 -8.06
N VAL A 12 -1.97 -3.94 -7.67
CA VAL A 12 -1.44 -4.89 -6.69
C VAL A 12 -0.07 -5.44 -7.12
N ASN A 13 0.11 -5.64 -8.43
CA ASN A 13 1.37 -6.07 -9.04
C ASN A 13 2.53 -5.10 -8.79
N ASN A 14 2.26 -3.81 -8.58
CA ASN A 14 3.32 -2.83 -8.35
C ASN A 14 4.06 -3.09 -7.03
N LEU A 15 3.40 -3.66 -6.02
CA LEU A 15 4.06 -4.02 -4.76
C LEU A 15 4.79 -5.36 -4.87
N SER A 16 4.15 -6.36 -5.48
CA SER A 16 4.67 -7.73 -5.56
C SER A 16 5.80 -7.92 -6.57
N SER A 17 5.82 -7.14 -7.65
CA SER A 17 6.88 -7.26 -8.67
C SER A 17 8.22 -6.65 -8.22
N VAL A 18 8.18 -5.65 -7.34
CA VAL A 18 9.38 -4.86 -7.01
C VAL A 18 10.48 -5.66 -6.32
N PRO A 19 10.22 -6.58 -5.36
CA PRO A 19 11.26 -7.46 -4.82
C PRO A 19 12.04 -8.21 -5.91
N ILE A 20 11.34 -8.75 -6.91
CA ILE A 20 11.93 -9.45 -8.06
C ILE A 20 12.73 -8.47 -8.92
N MET A 21 12.21 -7.26 -9.16
CA MET A 21 12.94 -6.24 -9.92
C MET A 21 14.25 -5.81 -9.26
N VAL A 22 14.28 -5.71 -7.92
CA VAL A 22 15.43 -5.14 -7.19
C VAL A 22 16.47 -6.16 -6.75
N ALA A 23 16.11 -7.45 -6.68
CA ALA A 23 16.97 -8.51 -6.14
C ALA A 23 16.81 -9.87 -6.83
N GLY A 24 15.89 -10.04 -7.78
CA GLY A 24 15.75 -11.30 -8.53
C GLY A 24 16.88 -11.50 -9.55
N SER A 25 17.18 -12.76 -9.85
CA SER A 25 18.06 -13.12 -10.98
C SER A 25 17.41 -12.75 -12.32
N GLU A 26 18.19 -12.77 -13.41
CA GLU A 26 17.64 -12.52 -14.74
C GLU A 26 16.63 -13.60 -15.16
N GLU A 27 16.86 -14.85 -14.76
CA GLU A 27 15.93 -15.97 -14.97
C GLU A 27 14.62 -15.75 -14.20
N GLN A 28 14.71 -15.33 -12.93
CA GLN A 28 13.54 -15.02 -12.12
C GLN A 28 12.75 -13.83 -12.68
N LYS A 29 13.43 -12.75 -13.09
CA LYS A 29 12.79 -11.59 -13.73
C LYS A 29 12.06 -12.03 -15.00
N LYS A 30 12.73 -12.77 -15.89
CA LYS A 30 12.15 -13.26 -17.14
C LYS A 30 10.93 -14.15 -16.90
N LYS A 31 11.01 -15.08 -15.93
CA LYS A 31 9.91 -15.99 -15.58
C LYS A 31 8.74 -15.24 -14.95
N TRP A 32 8.97 -14.61 -13.80
CA TRP A 32 7.89 -14.11 -12.94
C TRP A 32 7.35 -12.76 -13.38
N LEU A 33 8.20 -11.82 -13.81
CA LEU A 33 7.73 -10.54 -14.33
C LEU A 33 7.14 -10.70 -15.73
N GLY A 34 7.73 -11.59 -16.55
CA GLY A 34 7.18 -11.98 -17.84
C GLY A 34 5.75 -12.50 -17.72
N MET A 35 5.52 -13.45 -16.79
CA MET A 35 4.19 -14.02 -16.51
C MET A 35 3.12 -12.96 -16.23
N LEU A 36 3.41 -11.95 -15.40
CA LEU A 36 2.46 -10.88 -15.09
C LEU A 36 1.98 -10.13 -16.35
N THR A 37 2.84 -10.00 -17.36
CA THR A 37 2.54 -9.29 -18.60
C THR A 37 1.95 -10.19 -19.69
N SER A 38 2.37 -11.46 -19.77
CA SER A 38 1.91 -12.39 -20.81
C SER A 38 0.58 -13.03 -20.47
N GLU A 39 0.39 -13.43 -19.21
CA GLU A 39 -0.81 -14.14 -18.75
C GLU A 39 -1.88 -13.18 -18.20
N HIS A 40 -1.55 -11.89 -18.06
CA HIS A 40 -2.43 -10.86 -17.49
C HIS A 40 -2.94 -11.23 -16.09
N CYS A 41 -2.10 -11.91 -15.30
CA CYS A 41 -2.42 -12.35 -13.95
C CYS A 41 -1.91 -11.35 -12.89
N THR A 42 -2.30 -11.56 -11.65
CA THR A 42 -1.87 -10.73 -10.51
C THR A 42 -0.92 -11.48 -9.59
N ALA A 43 -0.17 -10.75 -8.78
CA ALA A 43 0.61 -11.27 -7.66
C ALA A 43 0.30 -10.48 -6.40
N SER A 44 0.56 -11.09 -5.24
CA SER A 44 0.33 -10.48 -3.93
C SER A 44 1.57 -10.48 -3.06
N TYR A 45 1.67 -9.49 -2.16
CA TYR A 45 2.84 -9.25 -1.33
C TYR A 45 2.56 -9.66 0.11
N CYS A 46 3.37 -10.55 0.65
CA CYS A 46 3.13 -11.27 1.89
C CYS A 46 4.24 -10.98 2.89
N LEU A 47 4.12 -9.85 3.61
CA LEU A 47 5.03 -9.46 4.70
C LEU A 47 4.33 -9.55 6.05
N SER A 48 3.28 -8.75 6.23
CA SER A 48 2.57 -8.61 7.50
C SER A 48 1.98 -9.94 7.99
N GLU A 49 1.98 -10.09 9.30
CA GLU A 49 1.43 -11.22 10.06
C GLU A 49 0.44 -10.69 11.10
N PRO A 50 -0.40 -11.56 11.70
CA PRO A 50 -1.36 -11.13 12.72
C PRO A 50 -0.70 -10.35 13.86
N ASP A 51 0.51 -10.74 14.25
CA ASP A 51 1.24 -10.17 15.39
C ASP A 51 2.46 -9.33 14.98
N SER A 52 2.71 -9.18 13.68
CA SER A 52 3.84 -8.40 13.15
C SER A 52 3.42 -7.62 11.91
N GLY A 53 3.21 -6.31 12.08
CA GLY A 53 2.90 -5.39 10.97
C GLY A 53 3.93 -4.28 10.84
N SER A 54 3.98 -3.38 11.82
CA SER A 54 4.97 -2.30 11.85
C SER A 54 6.37 -2.79 12.28
N ASP A 55 6.42 -3.83 13.12
CA ASP A 55 7.65 -4.51 13.53
C ASP A 55 7.98 -5.66 12.57
N ALA A 56 8.28 -5.32 11.32
CA ALA A 56 8.53 -6.29 10.24
C ALA A 56 9.82 -7.11 10.42
N ALA A 57 10.60 -6.88 11.48
CA ALA A 57 11.78 -7.68 11.83
C ALA A 57 11.42 -8.92 12.68
N SER A 58 10.22 -8.96 13.26
CA SER A 58 9.76 -10.01 14.18
C SER A 58 8.80 -11.00 13.52
N LEU A 59 9.04 -11.34 12.25
CA LEU A 59 8.22 -12.30 11.51
C LEU A 59 8.35 -13.71 12.12
N ARG A 60 7.23 -14.42 12.20
CA ARG A 60 7.12 -15.80 12.70
C ARG A 60 6.91 -16.84 11.62
N THR A 61 6.46 -16.46 10.42
CA THR A 61 6.44 -17.38 9.27
C THR A 61 7.86 -17.87 9.02
N SER A 62 8.08 -19.18 9.04
CA SER A 62 9.40 -19.81 8.85
C SER A 62 9.56 -20.37 7.43
N ALA A 63 10.82 -20.50 7.02
CA ALA A 63 11.22 -21.19 5.79
C ALA A 63 12.46 -22.04 6.10
N ASP A 64 12.26 -23.32 6.41
CA ASP A 64 13.34 -24.22 6.77
C ASP A 64 13.96 -24.84 5.52
N ARG A 65 15.27 -24.67 5.32
CA ARG A 65 15.96 -25.23 4.17
C ARG A 65 16.12 -26.75 4.32
N LYS A 66 15.65 -27.52 3.33
CA LYS A 66 15.79 -28.98 3.23
C LYS A 66 16.44 -29.35 1.89
N GLY A 67 17.77 -29.31 1.85
CA GLY A 67 18.52 -29.62 0.63
C GLY A 67 18.31 -28.56 -0.46
N ASP A 68 17.61 -28.95 -1.53
CA ASP A 68 17.27 -28.12 -2.70
C ASP A 68 15.86 -27.51 -2.63
N CYS A 69 15.16 -27.65 -1.51
CA CYS A 69 13.90 -26.97 -1.25
C CYS A 69 13.88 -26.21 0.09
N TYR A 70 12.84 -25.38 0.26
CA TYR A 70 12.44 -24.78 1.52
C TYR A 70 11.06 -25.31 1.90
N LEU A 71 10.86 -25.56 3.19
CA LEU A 71 9.56 -25.87 3.76
C LEU A 71 9.04 -24.65 4.52
N ILE A 72 7.90 -24.10 4.08
CA ILE A 72 7.34 -22.86 4.62
C ILE A 72 6.14 -23.17 5.51
N ASN A 73 6.14 -22.57 6.71
CA ASN A 73 5.06 -22.66 7.68
C ASN A 73 4.74 -21.30 8.28
N GLY A 74 3.47 -20.91 8.34
CA GLY A 74 3.05 -19.68 9.03
C GLY A 74 1.82 -19.02 8.43
N ASN A 75 1.56 -17.80 8.89
CA ASN A 75 0.35 -17.05 8.56
C ASN A 75 0.68 -15.62 8.15
N LYS A 76 0.13 -15.21 7.01
CA LYS A 76 0.20 -13.85 6.51
C LYS A 76 -1.16 -13.18 6.62
N ALA A 77 -1.13 -11.90 6.97
CA ALA A 77 -2.32 -11.11 7.24
C ALA A 77 -2.39 -9.92 6.30
N TRP A 78 -3.62 -9.48 6.03
CA TRP A 78 -3.90 -8.26 5.27
C TRP A 78 -3.35 -8.27 3.83
N VAL A 79 -3.35 -9.44 3.18
CA VAL A 79 -2.78 -9.63 1.85
C VAL A 79 -3.75 -9.10 0.80
N SER A 80 -3.41 -7.93 0.23
CA SER A 80 -4.21 -7.31 -0.83
C SER A 80 -4.15 -8.14 -2.11
N GLY A 81 -5.30 -8.43 -2.71
CA GLY A 81 -5.44 -9.24 -3.93
C GLY A 81 -5.16 -10.73 -3.75
N GLY A 82 -4.98 -11.20 -2.51
CA GLY A 82 -4.47 -12.53 -2.21
C GLY A 82 -5.34 -13.66 -2.76
N ALA A 83 -6.67 -13.49 -2.82
CA ALA A 83 -7.57 -14.51 -3.36
C ALA A 83 -7.47 -14.72 -4.88
N HIS A 84 -6.79 -13.81 -5.59
CA HIS A 84 -6.69 -13.82 -7.05
C HIS A 84 -5.25 -13.91 -7.55
N ALA A 85 -4.27 -13.93 -6.65
CA ALA A 85 -2.86 -13.94 -7.00
C ALA A 85 -2.48 -15.27 -7.67
N ARG A 86 -1.64 -15.18 -8.71
CA ARG A 86 -0.97 -16.32 -9.33
C ARG A 86 0.24 -16.78 -8.52
N PHE A 87 0.91 -15.84 -7.87
CA PHE A 87 1.99 -16.12 -6.94
C PHE A 87 2.07 -15.05 -5.85
N PHE A 88 2.71 -15.41 -4.75
CA PHE A 88 3.02 -14.54 -3.63
C PHE A 88 4.49 -14.19 -3.64
N THR A 89 4.80 -12.93 -3.35
CA THR A 89 6.14 -12.54 -2.90
C THR A 89 6.14 -12.55 -1.39
N LEU A 90 6.73 -13.61 -0.82
CA LEU A 90 6.67 -13.96 0.59
C LEU A 90 7.95 -13.57 1.32
N PHE A 91 7.79 -13.05 2.54
CA PHE A 91 8.89 -12.84 3.47
C PHE A 91 8.73 -13.79 4.65
N ALA A 92 9.74 -14.62 4.90
CA ALA A 92 9.74 -15.60 5.98
C ALA A 92 11.12 -15.65 6.64
N SER A 93 11.17 -16.06 7.90
CA SER A 93 12.41 -16.24 8.64
C SER A 93 13.07 -17.58 8.27
N THR A 94 14.31 -17.52 7.80
CA THR A 94 15.18 -18.70 7.61
C THR A 94 16.13 -18.91 8.79
N ASP A 95 16.19 -17.95 9.72
CA ASP A 95 16.99 -18.00 10.94
C ASP A 95 16.24 -17.33 12.10
N PRO A 96 15.33 -18.07 12.77
CA PRO A 96 14.50 -17.53 13.85
C PRO A 96 15.35 -17.00 15.02
N GLY A 97 15.07 -15.77 15.44
CA GLY A 97 15.80 -15.09 16.52
C GLY A 97 16.86 -14.08 16.05
N SER A 98 17.27 -14.14 14.78
CA SER A 98 18.24 -13.21 14.18
C SER A 98 17.60 -11.89 13.69
N GLY A 99 16.36 -11.64 14.08
CA GLY A 99 15.63 -10.41 13.75
C GLY A 99 15.62 -10.12 12.25
N TYR A 100 16.01 -8.90 11.87
CA TYR A 100 16.00 -8.47 10.47
C TYR A 100 16.99 -9.23 9.57
N GLU A 101 18.08 -9.78 10.13
CA GLU A 101 19.08 -10.57 9.40
C GLU A 101 18.61 -12.00 9.12
N GLY A 102 17.57 -12.47 9.82
CA GLY A 102 17.00 -13.79 9.61
C GLY A 102 15.91 -13.85 8.54
N ILE A 103 15.53 -12.72 7.93
CA ILE A 103 14.39 -12.66 6.99
C ILE A 103 14.86 -12.87 5.56
N THR A 104 14.17 -13.76 4.84
CA THR A 104 14.44 -14.10 3.44
C THR A 104 13.18 -13.87 2.59
N CYS A 105 13.37 -13.53 1.32
CA CYS A 105 12.30 -13.26 0.37
C CYS A 105 12.17 -14.41 -0.66
N PHE A 106 10.94 -14.77 -1.01
CA PHE A 106 10.63 -15.89 -1.89
C PHE A 106 9.52 -15.55 -2.88
N VAL A 107 9.50 -16.24 -4.03
CA VAL A 107 8.31 -16.37 -4.86
C VAL A 107 7.63 -17.71 -4.57
N VAL A 108 6.36 -17.68 -4.21
CA VAL A 108 5.57 -18.88 -3.90
C VAL A 108 4.37 -18.96 -4.85
N PRO A 109 4.27 -19.97 -5.74
CA PRO A 109 3.08 -20.19 -6.55
C PRO A 109 1.84 -20.29 -5.67
N ALA A 110 0.75 -19.62 -6.05
CA ALA A 110 -0.46 -19.58 -5.21
C ALA A 110 -1.23 -20.91 -5.18
N ASP A 111 -0.94 -21.81 -6.13
CA ASP A 111 -1.46 -23.17 -6.24
C ASP A 111 -0.53 -24.23 -5.61
N ALA A 112 0.55 -23.81 -4.94
CA ALA A 112 1.42 -24.76 -4.25
C ALA A 112 0.66 -25.52 -3.14
N PRO A 113 0.81 -26.85 -3.03
CA PRO A 113 0.17 -27.63 -1.98
C PRO A 113 0.50 -27.10 -0.58
N GLY A 114 -0.50 -27.08 0.31
CA GLY A 114 -0.35 -26.57 1.68
C GLY A 114 -0.71 -25.09 1.86
N ILE A 115 -1.09 -24.38 0.79
CA ILE A 115 -1.60 -23.00 0.88
C ILE A 115 -3.11 -23.02 1.09
N GLU A 116 -3.57 -22.30 2.11
CA GLU A 116 -4.98 -22.00 2.34
C GLU A 116 -5.23 -20.49 2.29
N ILE A 117 -6.12 -20.08 1.40
CA ILE A 117 -6.57 -18.70 1.27
C ILE A 117 -7.80 -18.50 2.15
N GLY A 118 -7.69 -17.58 3.11
CA GLY A 118 -8.78 -17.23 4.00
C GLY A 118 -9.91 -16.46 3.30
N LYS A 119 -11.00 -16.22 4.04
CA LYS A 119 -12.11 -15.40 3.54
C LYS A 119 -11.68 -13.94 3.33
N LYS A 120 -12.39 -13.27 2.44
CA LYS A 120 -12.27 -11.81 2.27
C LYS A 120 -12.69 -11.08 3.55
N GLU A 121 -11.85 -10.16 4.00
CA GLU A 121 -12.09 -9.31 5.16
C GLU A 121 -13.12 -8.20 4.87
N ASP A 122 -14.02 -7.92 5.82
CA ASP A 122 -14.98 -6.82 5.71
C ASP A 122 -14.38 -5.51 6.20
N MET A 123 -13.79 -4.77 5.26
CA MET A 123 -13.04 -3.55 5.54
C MET A 123 -13.94 -2.30 5.59
N MET A 124 -13.54 -1.30 6.37
CA MET A 124 -14.19 0.02 6.42
C MET A 124 -14.31 0.67 5.02
N GLY A 125 -13.22 0.66 4.27
CA GLY A 125 -13.07 1.28 2.95
C GLY A 125 -12.27 0.39 2.01
N GLN A 126 -12.12 0.83 0.76
CA GLN A 126 -11.47 0.08 -0.32
C GLN A 126 -12.05 -1.33 -0.51
N ARG A 127 -13.34 -1.52 -0.19
CA ARG A 127 -14.06 -2.82 -0.20
C ARG A 127 -14.11 -3.53 -1.55
N ALA A 128 -13.82 -2.82 -2.64
CA ALA A 128 -13.66 -3.42 -3.96
C ALA A 128 -12.37 -4.24 -4.07
N SER A 129 -11.33 -3.89 -3.30
CA SER A 129 -10.14 -4.71 -3.18
C SER A 129 -10.43 -5.94 -2.35
N ASP A 130 -9.87 -7.06 -2.79
CA ASP A 130 -9.74 -8.24 -1.96
C ASP A 130 -8.59 -8.04 -0.95
N THR A 131 -8.83 -8.47 0.29
CA THR A 131 -7.86 -8.51 1.37
C THR A 131 -8.15 -9.76 2.18
N VAL A 132 -7.16 -10.64 2.30
CA VAL A 132 -7.31 -11.96 2.93
C VAL A 132 -6.17 -12.27 3.88
N PHE A 133 -6.36 -13.28 4.72
CA PHE A 133 -5.29 -13.99 5.40
C PHE A 133 -4.86 -15.18 4.54
N ILE A 134 -3.60 -15.58 4.65
CA ILE A 134 -3.05 -16.72 3.91
C ILE A 134 -2.27 -17.58 4.89
N ASN A 135 -2.66 -18.85 4.99
CA ASN A 135 -1.99 -19.85 5.80
C ASN A 135 -1.10 -20.72 4.89
N PHE A 136 0.11 -20.98 5.36
CA PHE A 136 1.09 -21.85 4.72
C PHE A 136 1.36 -23.00 5.69
N GLN A 137 1.03 -24.23 5.27
CA GLN A 137 1.28 -25.44 6.03
C GLN A 137 2.11 -26.41 5.20
N ASP A 138 3.37 -26.60 5.59
CA ASP A 138 4.32 -27.49 4.93
C ASP A 138 4.42 -27.23 3.41
N VAL A 139 4.43 -25.95 3.02
CA VAL A 139 4.52 -25.54 1.62
C VAL A 139 5.96 -25.70 1.15
N GLU A 140 6.20 -26.63 0.24
CA GLU A 140 7.52 -26.88 -0.33
C GLU A 140 7.75 -26.02 -1.59
N ILE A 141 8.87 -25.30 -1.63
CA ILE A 141 9.32 -24.57 -2.82
C ILE A 141 10.80 -24.87 -3.12
N PRO A 142 11.23 -24.87 -4.38
CA PRO A 142 12.64 -25.06 -4.71
C PRO A 142 13.50 -23.86 -4.29
N VAL A 143 14.81 -24.08 -4.09
CA VAL A 143 15.74 -23.01 -3.67
C VAL A 143 15.85 -21.85 -4.67
N ASP A 144 15.62 -22.11 -5.96
CA ASP A 144 15.65 -21.10 -7.02
C ASP A 144 14.45 -20.14 -7.00
N HIS A 145 13.47 -20.37 -6.12
CA HIS A 145 12.39 -19.44 -5.84
C HIS A 145 12.79 -18.35 -4.82
N ARG A 146 13.94 -18.48 -4.17
CA ARG A 146 14.49 -17.45 -3.25
C ARG A 146 14.94 -16.22 -4.04
N ILE A 147 14.46 -15.04 -3.63
CA ILE A 147 14.88 -13.76 -4.21
C ILE A 147 16.06 -13.21 -3.38
N GLY A 148 17.22 -13.09 -4.03
CA GLY A 148 18.46 -12.72 -3.35
C GLY A 148 19.01 -13.85 -2.46
N ASP A 149 19.86 -13.49 -1.51
CA ASP A 149 20.42 -14.44 -0.54
C ASP A 149 19.57 -14.56 0.72
N GLU A 150 19.79 -15.64 1.49
CA GLU A 150 19.24 -15.76 2.83
C GLU A 150 19.63 -14.54 3.69
N GLY A 151 18.68 -14.04 4.48
CA GLY A 151 18.86 -12.88 5.34
C GLY A 151 18.78 -11.51 4.65
N GLN A 152 18.67 -11.46 3.32
CA GLN A 152 18.52 -10.19 2.59
C GLN A 152 17.07 -9.69 2.51
N GLY A 153 16.10 -10.49 2.95
CA GLY A 153 14.68 -10.22 2.80
C GLY A 153 14.23 -8.90 3.43
N PHE A 154 14.72 -8.54 4.63
CA PHE A 154 14.36 -7.26 5.24
C PHE A 154 14.84 -6.06 4.41
N ARG A 155 16.08 -6.12 3.89
CA ARG A 155 16.63 -5.08 3.00
C ARG A 155 15.85 -4.99 1.69
N ILE A 156 15.43 -6.12 1.14
CA ILE A 156 14.59 -6.19 -0.06
C ILE A 156 13.22 -5.54 0.21
N ALA A 157 12.59 -5.81 1.36
CA ALA A 157 11.34 -5.19 1.77
C ALA A 157 11.48 -3.65 1.90
N MET A 158 12.57 -3.16 2.51
CA MET A 158 12.79 -1.71 2.63
C MET A 158 12.99 -1.03 1.27
N ARG A 159 13.80 -1.62 0.39
CA ARG A 159 13.98 -1.13 -1.00
C ARG A 159 12.69 -1.17 -1.81
N THR A 160 11.82 -2.13 -1.50
CA THR A 160 10.51 -2.25 -2.12
C THR A 160 9.64 -1.07 -1.73
N PHE A 161 9.50 -0.80 -0.43
CA PHE A 161 8.69 0.30 0.05
C PHE A 161 9.15 1.68 -0.41
N ASP A 162 10.45 1.88 -0.57
CA ASP A 162 11.00 3.11 -1.14
C ASP A 162 10.45 3.38 -2.57
N ARG A 163 10.19 2.31 -3.34
CA ARG A 163 9.63 2.42 -4.70
C ARG A 163 8.11 2.47 -4.75
N THR A 164 7.41 1.87 -3.80
CA THR A 164 5.95 1.68 -3.88
C THR A 164 5.15 2.75 -3.12
N ARG A 165 5.69 3.29 -2.03
CA ARG A 165 5.04 4.36 -1.23
C ARG A 165 4.66 5.62 -2.04
N PRO A 166 5.41 6.06 -3.07
CA PRO A 166 4.95 7.15 -3.94
C PRO A 166 3.65 6.81 -4.68
N GLY A 167 3.43 5.55 -5.04
CA GLY A 167 2.17 5.09 -5.63
C GLY A 167 0.99 5.23 -4.67
N ILE A 168 1.20 4.91 -3.39
CA ILE A 168 0.22 5.13 -2.32
C ILE A 168 -0.07 6.63 -2.15
N ALA A 169 0.96 7.46 -2.14
CA ALA A 169 0.81 8.92 -2.06
C ALA A 169 -0.01 9.45 -3.26
N ALA A 170 0.24 8.93 -4.47
CA ALA A 170 -0.53 9.28 -5.67
C ALA A 170 -2.01 8.88 -5.56
N ALA A 171 -2.30 7.68 -5.02
CA ALA A 171 -3.67 7.24 -4.75
C ALA A 171 -4.38 8.20 -3.77
N ALA A 172 -3.68 8.63 -2.72
CA ALA A 172 -4.18 9.56 -1.72
C ALA A 172 -4.44 10.97 -2.30
N VAL A 173 -3.52 11.49 -3.12
CA VAL A 173 -3.73 12.71 -3.93
C VAL A 173 -5.00 12.58 -4.78
N GLY A 174 -5.20 11.42 -5.41
CA GLY A 174 -6.38 11.14 -6.21
C GLY A 174 -7.70 11.11 -5.42
N VAL A 175 -7.68 10.67 -4.14
CA VAL A 175 -8.85 10.74 -3.24
C VAL A 175 -9.08 12.17 -2.77
N GLY A 176 -8.05 12.86 -2.29
CA GLY A 176 -8.15 14.26 -1.87
C GLY A 176 -8.66 15.18 -2.98
N ARG A 177 -8.15 15.01 -4.21
CA ARG A 177 -8.63 15.76 -5.39
C ARG A 177 -10.11 15.48 -5.66
N ARG A 178 -10.54 14.21 -5.60
CA ARG A 178 -11.96 13.87 -5.82
C ARG A 178 -12.84 14.50 -4.73
N SER A 179 -12.42 14.46 -3.48
CA SER A 179 -13.14 15.10 -2.36
C SER A 179 -13.31 16.61 -2.58
N LEU A 180 -12.26 17.29 -3.04
CA LEU A 180 -12.30 18.72 -3.39
C LEU A 180 -13.28 19.02 -4.53
N GLU A 181 -13.21 18.25 -5.62
CA GLU A 181 -14.07 18.48 -6.79
C GLU A 181 -15.55 18.25 -6.46
N GLU A 182 -15.86 17.20 -5.69
CA GLU A 182 -17.23 16.93 -5.22
C GLU A 182 -17.75 18.06 -4.31
N ALA A 183 -16.95 18.47 -3.31
CA ALA A 183 -17.31 19.55 -2.40
C ALA A 183 -17.50 20.88 -3.12
N THR A 184 -16.62 21.20 -4.07
CA THR A 184 -16.70 22.42 -4.86
C THR A 184 -17.99 22.45 -5.68
N ARG A 185 -18.26 21.38 -6.44
CA ARG A 185 -19.48 21.28 -7.26
C ARG A 185 -20.74 21.41 -6.41
N TYR A 186 -20.87 20.63 -5.35
CA TYR A 186 -22.04 20.68 -4.47
C TYR A 186 -22.21 22.05 -3.82
N SER A 187 -21.12 22.73 -3.45
CA SER A 187 -21.18 24.05 -2.82
C SER A 187 -21.74 25.15 -3.73
N LEU A 188 -21.60 24.99 -5.04
CA LEU A 188 -22.13 25.92 -6.05
C LEU A 188 -23.62 25.68 -6.30
N GLU A 189 -24.09 24.44 -6.15
CA GLU A 189 -25.48 24.05 -6.39
C GLU A 189 -26.36 24.22 -5.14
N ARG A 190 -25.84 23.85 -3.97
CA ARG A 190 -26.60 23.88 -2.71
C ARG A 190 -26.79 25.32 -2.25
N HIS A 191 -28.05 25.71 -2.05
CA HIS A 191 -28.42 27.01 -1.51
C HIS A 191 -28.74 26.92 0.00
N ALA A 192 -28.29 27.93 0.75
CA ALA A 192 -28.71 28.19 2.12
C ALA A 192 -28.62 29.69 2.38
N PHE A 193 -29.55 30.23 3.18
CA PHE A 193 -29.62 31.68 3.45
C PHE A 193 -29.69 32.52 2.14
N GLY A 194 -30.48 32.05 1.17
CA GLY A 194 -30.77 32.78 -0.07
C GLY A 194 -29.66 32.80 -1.14
N LYS A 195 -28.54 32.09 -0.95
CA LYS A 195 -27.43 32.04 -1.92
C LYS A 195 -26.73 30.67 -1.92
N PRO A 196 -25.94 30.33 -2.95
CA PRO A 196 -25.07 29.15 -2.93
C PRO A 196 -24.16 29.15 -1.70
N ILE A 197 -23.95 27.99 -1.07
CA ILE A 197 -23.10 27.88 0.12
C ILE A 197 -21.63 28.22 -0.19
N ALA A 198 -21.20 28.12 -1.45
CA ALA A 198 -19.90 28.63 -1.93
C ALA A 198 -19.69 30.13 -1.69
N ARG A 199 -20.75 30.90 -1.44
CA ARG A 199 -20.69 32.34 -1.08
C ARG A 199 -20.53 32.59 0.42
N GLN A 200 -20.37 31.55 1.22
CA GLN A 200 -20.06 31.65 2.64
C GLN A 200 -18.54 31.51 2.83
N GLN A 201 -17.92 32.47 3.52
CA GLN A 201 -16.46 32.53 3.66
C GLN A 201 -15.89 31.27 4.32
N ALA A 202 -16.59 30.69 5.30
CA ALA A 202 -16.19 29.45 5.95
C ALA A 202 -16.05 28.27 4.97
N ILE A 203 -16.95 28.17 3.98
CA ILE A 203 -16.86 27.14 2.93
C ILE A 203 -15.69 27.44 1.99
N GLN A 204 -15.47 28.70 1.64
CA GLN A 204 -14.34 29.09 0.78
C GLN A 204 -12.99 28.74 1.41
N PHE A 205 -12.83 28.94 2.72
CA PHE A 205 -11.62 28.58 3.44
C PHE A 205 -11.38 27.06 3.41
N ILE A 206 -12.42 26.25 3.62
CA ILE A 206 -12.33 24.80 3.51
C ILE A 206 -11.84 24.38 2.11
N LEU A 207 -12.45 24.92 1.06
CA LEU A 207 -12.08 24.57 -0.31
C LEU A 207 -10.67 25.06 -0.67
N ALA A 208 -10.27 26.25 -0.23
CA ALA A 208 -8.92 26.78 -0.43
C ALA A 208 -7.85 25.91 0.26
N ASP A 209 -8.11 25.49 1.49
CA ASP A 209 -7.23 24.59 2.24
C ASP A 209 -7.12 23.21 1.59
N MET A 210 -8.24 22.66 1.11
CA MET A 210 -8.21 21.40 0.37
C MET A 210 -7.41 21.53 -0.93
N ALA A 211 -7.58 22.63 -1.67
CA ALA A 211 -6.86 22.87 -2.93
C ALA A 211 -5.35 22.98 -2.73
N LYS A 212 -4.90 23.80 -1.76
CA LYS A 212 -3.46 23.97 -1.50
C LYS A 212 -2.82 22.66 -1.00
N ASP A 213 -3.51 21.93 -0.12
CA ASP A 213 -2.98 20.70 0.47
C ASP A 213 -2.89 19.58 -0.59
N VAL A 214 -3.86 19.49 -1.51
CA VAL A 214 -3.82 18.56 -2.66
C VAL A 214 -2.64 18.85 -3.58
N GLU A 215 -2.38 20.13 -3.89
CA GLU A 215 -1.27 20.51 -4.77
C GLU A 215 0.09 20.23 -4.10
N ALA A 216 0.24 20.57 -2.82
CA ALA A 216 1.45 20.26 -2.06
C ALA A 216 1.74 18.75 -2.01
N ALA A 217 0.71 17.92 -1.77
CA ALA A 217 0.84 16.47 -1.74
C ALA A 217 1.24 15.90 -3.11
N ARG A 218 0.71 16.47 -4.19
CA ARG A 218 1.08 16.08 -5.56
C ARG A 218 2.55 16.33 -5.83
N LEU A 219 3.06 17.50 -5.47
CA LEU A 219 4.45 17.87 -5.69
C LEU A 219 5.43 16.98 -4.89
N LEU A 220 5.13 16.69 -3.61
CA LEU A 220 5.92 15.75 -2.81
C LEU A 220 5.92 14.34 -3.43
N THR A 221 4.78 13.90 -3.94
CA THR A 221 4.64 12.60 -4.60
C THR A 221 5.50 12.54 -5.87
N TRP A 222 5.39 13.54 -6.75
CA TRP A 222 6.16 13.61 -7.98
C TRP A 222 7.65 13.76 -7.74
N GLN A 223 8.08 14.52 -6.73
CA GLN A 223 9.48 14.61 -6.34
C GLN A 223 10.04 13.22 -6.00
N SER A 224 9.32 12.44 -5.19
CA SER A 224 9.77 11.10 -4.81
C SER A 224 9.82 10.14 -5.99
N ALA A 225 8.83 10.19 -6.88
CA ALA A 225 8.80 9.39 -8.11
C ALA A 225 9.96 9.75 -9.05
N TRP A 226 10.17 11.05 -9.29
CA TRP A 226 11.28 11.55 -10.11
C TRP A 226 12.64 11.08 -9.57
N MET A 227 12.86 11.09 -8.25
CA MET A 227 14.09 10.58 -7.66
C MET A 227 14.32 9.10 -7.99
N ILE A 228 13.28 8.27 -7.97
CA ILE A 228 13.38 6.85 -8.37
C ILE A 228 13.82 6.75 -9.84
N ASP A 229 13.19 7.51 -10.73
CA ASP A 229 13.49 7.50 -12.17
C ASP A 229 14.91 7.97 -12.47
N GLN A 230 15.47 8.85 -11.62
CA GLN A 230 16.87 9.29 -11.70
C GLN A 230 17.86 8.34 -11.00
N GLY A 231 17.41 7.20 -10.48
CA GLY A 231 18.26 6.26 -9.74
C GLY A 231 18.74 6.78 -8.38
N GLN A 232 18.10 7.83 -7.85
CA GLN A 232 18.45 8.43 -6.56
C GLN A 232 17.74 7.74 -5.39
N ARG A 233 18.36 7.75 -4.21
CA ARG A 233 17.71 7.28 -2.97
C ARG A 233 16.61 8.26 -2.58
N ASN A 234 15.40 7.76 -2.35
CA ASN A 234 14.22 8.58 -2.07
C ASN A 234 13.57 8.27 -0.71
N THR A 235 14.18 7.45 0.15
CA THR A 235 13.62 6.95 1.43
C THR A 235 12.95 8.06 2.26
N LYS A 236 13.63 9.20 2.44
CA LYS A 236 13.06 10.36 3.16
C LYS A 236 11.87 10.96 2.41
N GLN A 237 12.02 11.21 1.11
CA GLN A 237 11.00 11.86 0.28
C GLN A 237 9.76 10.99 0.09
N CYS A 238 9.90 9.66 -0.08
CA CYS A 238 8.73 8.77 -0.18
C CYS A 238 7.97 8.71 1.15
N SER A 239 8.67 8.72 2.30
CA SER A 239 8.03 8.77 3.61
C SER A 239 7.31 10.10 3.84
N MET A 240 7.90 11.23 3.46
CA MET A 240 7.23 12.55 3.49
C MET A 240 5.99 12.56 2.61
N ALA A 241 6.10 12.11 1.36
CA ALA A 241 4.99 12.07 0.41
C ALA A 241 3.84 11.19 0.92
N LYS A 242 4.12 9.95 1.33
CA LYS A 242 3.10 9.00 1.81
C LYS A 242 2.43 9.51 3.08
N CYS A 243 3.20 10.03 4.03
CA CYS A 243 2.67 10.57 5.28
C CYS A 243 1.75 11.77 5.02
N PHE A 244 2.25 12.78 4.30
CA PHE A 244 1.52 14.02 4.05
C PHE A 244 0.28 13.78 3.19
N ALA A 245 0.41 13.01 2.10
CA ALA A 245 -0.71 12.73 1.20
C ALA A 245 -1.81 11.91 1.90
N GLY A 246 -1.45 10.94 2.75
CA GLY A 246 -2.41 10.18 3.55
C GLY A 246 -3.17 11.04 4.56
N ASP A 247 -2.47 11.90 5.30
CA ASP A 247 -3.09 12.83 6.25
C ASP A 247 -3.99 13.86 5.53
N MET A 248 -3.52 14.41 4.41
CA MET A 248 -4.27 15.32 3.57
C MET A 248 -5.55 14.68 3.01
N ALA A 249 -5.46 13.46 2.46
CA ALA A 249 -6.61 12.79 1.87
C ALA A 249 -7.73 12.56 2.89
N MET A 250 -7.36 12.17 4.11
CA MET A 250 -8.30 11.99 5.22
C MET A 250 -8.96 13.33 5.59
N LYS A 251 -8.18 14.40 5.77
CA LYS A 251 -8.70 15.75 6.08
C LYS A 251 -9.63 16.26 4.98
N ALA A 252 -9.23 16.14 3.72
CA ALA A 252 -10.03 16.55 2.57
C ALA A 252 -11.34 15.78 2.47
N ALA A 253 -11.33 14.46 2.65
CA ALA A 253 -12.56 13.66 2.60
C ALA A 253 -13.52 13.95 3.76
N THR A 254 -13.02 14.13 4.98
CA THR A 254 -13.84 14.58 6.12
C THR A 254 -14.46 15.96 5.87
N ASN A 255 -13.67 16.90 5.34
CA ASN A 255 -14.17 18.23 4.99
C ASN A 255 -15.21 18.18 3.87
N ALA A 256 -15.06 17.29 2.89
CA ALA A 256 -16.05 17.11 1.85
C ALA A 256 -17.39 16.62 2.43
N VAL A 257 -17.37 15.65 3.35
CA VAL A 257 -18.58 15.25 4.10
C VAL A 257 -19.19 16.45 4.82
N GLN A 258 -18.38 17.28 5.48
CA GLN A 258 -18.84 18.47 6.19
C GLN A 258 -19.50 19.50 5.26
N VAL A 259 -18.96 19.73 4.05
CA VAL A 259 -19.53 20.64 3.06
C VAL A 259 -20.89 20.16 2.55
N PHE A 260 -21.08 18.84 2.44
CA PHE A 260 -22.37 18.25 2.07
C PHE A 260 -23.40 18.29 3.22
N GLY A 261 -22.95 18.45 4.47
CA GLY A 261 -23.81 18.41 5.65
C GLY A 261 -24.47 17.04 5.82
N GLY A 262 -25.76 17.00 6.16
CA GLY A 262 -26.49 15.74 6.35
C GLY A 262 -26.43 14.80 5.14
N TYR A 263 -26.43 15.34 3.91
CA TYR A 263 -26.31 14.53 2.69
C TYR A 263 -24.93 13.86 2.55
N GLY A 264 -23.88 14.44 3.15
CA GLY A 264 -22.55 13.87 3.13
C GLY A 264 -22.41 12.59 3.96
N TYR A 265 -23.38 12.33 4.85
CA TYR A 265 -23.46 11.11 5.65
C TYR A 265 -24.27 10.00 4.95
N SER A 266 -25.00 10.33 3.87
CA SER A 266 -25.75 9.37 3.08
C SER A 266 -24.86 8.70 2.02
N LYS A 267 -25.07 7.39 1.82
CA LYS A 267 -24.41 6.62 0.74
C LYS A 267 -24.91 6.97 -0.67
N GLU A 268 -25.93 7.83 -0.78
CA GLU A 268 -26.37 8.41 -2.05
C GLU A 268 -25.32 9.35 -2.66
N PHE A 269 -24.43 9.90 -1.82
CA PHE A 269 -23.35 10.80 -2.25
C PHE A 269 -21.97 10.14 -2.08
N PRO A 270 -21.00 10.45 -2.95
CA PRO A 270 -19.74 9.72 -2.98
C PRO A 270 -18.78 10.06 -1.82
N VAL A 271 -18.99 11.19 -1.13
CA VAL A 271 -18.02 11.73 -0.16
C VAL A 271 -17.85 10.85 1.08
N GLU A 272 -18.88 10.14 1.52
CA GLU A 272 -18.77 9.18 2.62
C GLU A 272 -17.82 8.03 2.27
N LYS A 273 -17.91 7.54 1.02
CA LYS A 273 -17.03 6.47 0.53
C LYS A 273 -15.60 6.95 0.44
N LEU A 274 -15.36 8.17 -0.05
CA LEU A 274 -14.02 8.75 -0.10
C LEU A 274 -13.41 8.85 1.30
N MET A 275 -14.20 9.22 2.31
CA MET A 275 -13.76 9.29 3.70
C MET A 275 -13.37 7.91 4.25
N ARG A 276 -14.21 6.89 4.03
CA ARG A 276 -13.88 5.51 4.40
C ARG A 276 -12.62 5.01 3.71
N ASP A 277 -12.49 5.27 2.41
CA ASP A 277 -11.37 4.79 1.62
C ASP A 277 -10.05 5.53 1.93
N ALA A 278 -10.10 6.80 2.36
CA ALA A 278 -8.92 7.59 2.69
C ALA A 278 -8.20 7.06 3.94
N LYS A 279 -8.95 6.52 4.91
CA LYS A 279 -8.41 6.14 6.23
C LYS A 279 -7.28 5.12 6.14
N VAL A 280 -7.40 4.12 5.28
CA VAL A 280 -6.40 3.05 5.15
C VAL A 280 -5.05 3.57 4.61
N MET A 281 -5.05 4.70 3.90
CA MET A 281 -3.82 5.31 3.36
C MET A 281 -2.89 5.84 4.44
N GLN A 282 -3.38 6.04 5.65
CA GLN A 282 -2.56 6.37 6.82
C GLN A 282 -1.97 5.13 7.51
N ILE A 283 -2.36 3.92 7.09
CA ILE A 283 -2.11 2.64 7.79
C ILE A 283 -1.17 1.73 7.00
N TYR A 284 -1.59 1.30 5.80
CA TYR A 284 -0.84 0.29 5.03
C TYR A 284 0.48 0.82 4.44
N GLU A 285 1.35 -0.10 4.00
CA GLU A 285 2.73 0.17 3.54
C GLU A 285 3.57 0.98 4.54
N GLY A 286 3.31 0.74 5.82
CA GLY A 286 3.89 1.43 6.97
C GLY A 286 3.04 2.62 7.41
N THR A 287 2.57 2.59 8.66
CA THR A 287 1.72 3.63 9.22
C THR A 287 2.37 5.01 9.14
N ASN A 288 1.58 6.07 9.21
CA ASN A 288 2.12 7.42 9.20
C ASN A 288 3.02 7.72 10.43
N GLN A 289 2.96 6.92 11.50
CA GLN A 289 3.91 6.96 12.61
C GLN A 289 5.27 6.37 12.20
N ILE A 290 5.27 5.22 11.51
CA ILE A 290 6.49 4.65 10.93
C ILE A 290 7.13 5.61 9.92
N GLN A 291 6.32 6.28 9.08
CA GLN A 291 6.85 7.29 8.17
C GLN A 291 7.52 8.45 8.93
N ARG A 292 6.92 8.92 10.03
CA ARG A 292 7.53 9.96 10.89
C ARG A 292 8.83 9.48 11.53
N ILE A 293 8.92 8.22 11.96
CA ILE A 293 10.16 7.63 12.47
C ILE A 293 11.25 7.64 11.39
N ILE A 294 10.93 7.24 10.15
CA ILE A 294 11.88 7.24 9.03
C ILE A 294 12.36 8.68 8.74
N ILE A 295 11.44 9.64 8.69
CA ILE A 295 11.78 11.06 8.49
C ILE A 295 12.69 11.56 9.61
N ALA A 296 12.34 11.27 10.87
CA ALA A 296 13.10 11.70 12.03
C ALA A 296 14.52 11.12 12.02
N ARG A 297 14.69 9.82 11.73
CA ARG A 297 16.01 9.17 11.61
C ARG A 297 16.88 9.90 10.59
N HIS A 298 16.36 10.15 9.39
CA HIS A 298 17.10 10.88 8.35
C HIS A 298 17.43 12.34 8.69
N LEU A 299 16.72 12.97 9.62
CA LEU A 299 17.03 14.32 10.08
C LEU A 299 18.08 14.33 11.19
N LEU A 300 18.15 13.25 11.98
CA LEU A 300 19.05 13.13 13.15
C LEU A 300 20.37 12.43 12.83
N GLU A 301 20.47 11.72 11.71
CA GLU A 301 21.71 11.10 11.19
C GLU A 301 22.64 12.12 10.49
N ALA A 302 22.50 13.42 10.77
CA ALA A 302 23.33 14.51 10.24
C ALA A 302 24.68 14.63 10.96
#